data_AF-A0A967YY30-F1
#
_entry.id   AF-A0A967YY30-F1
#
_cell.length_a   1.000
_cell.length_b   1.000
_cell.length_c   1.000
_cell.angle_alpha   90.00
_cell.angle_beta   90.00
_cell.angle_gamma   90.00
#
_symmetry.space_group_name_H-M   'P 1'
#
loop_
_entity.id
_entity.type
_entity.pdbx_description
1 polymer ?
#
loop_
_entity_poly.entity_id
_entity_poly.type
_entity_poly.pdbx_seq_one_letter_code
_entity_poly.pdbx_strand_id
1 'polypeptide(L)'
;MGSKILSTMISVTLMLFVACSNQTLTKKSESYPFQEEILEYIFSDSLRSDGTFPYYWPRVSKDTLDTLHLGTTTNIDYLGTRISAVRENRGTHCVGVTWQVCMTTLQEWAGHQGQNAIYEMTVDDVRRFADKWFIKLEDANGLASLSTPEEMGAVHALTVYGLGRQVAFEEARPGDFVQFWRTDDSGHSCIFLNWVYDGAGEIVGFRYWGSQPQTNGIGTDTEYFVALLEAEPAQRLVNRKRFYVGRLAPERD
;
A
#
# COMPACT_ATOMS: atom_id res chain seq x y z
N MET A 1 5.19 77.60 64.91
CA MET A 1 6.57 77.33 64.44
C MET A 1 6.57 75.87 64.02
N GLY A 2 6.56 75.47 62.76
CA GLY A 2 7.52 75.78 61.71
C GLY A 2 8.07 74.45 61.17
N SER A 3 7.57 74.03 59.99
CA SER A 3 8.19 73.18 58.96
C SER A 3 8.98 71.90 59.34
N LYS A 4 8.60 70.74 58.75
CA LYS A 4 9.30 70.14 57.58
C LYS A 4 8.69 68.80 57.14
N ILE A 5 8.17 68.84 55.91
CA ILE A 5 8.18 67.87 54.80
C ILE A 5 8.65 66.43 55.11
N LEU A 6 7.78 65.44 54.86
CA LEU A 6 8.20 64.17 54.25
C LEU A 6 7.12 63.67 53.28
N SER A 7 7.52 63.58 52.02
CA SER A 7 6.75 63.03 50.89
C SER A 7 6.86 61.52 50.93
N THR A 8 5.73 60.81 50.98
CA THR A 8 5.68 59.37 50.74
C THR A 8 4.63 59.09 49.67
N MET A 9 5.11 58.80 48.46
CA MET A 9 4.29 58.34 47.35
C MET A 9 3.77 56.93 47.61
N ILE A 10 2.47 56.78 47.36
CA ILE A 10 1.73 55.54 47.30
C ILE A 10 2.15 54.79 46.02
N SER A 11 2.67 53.57 46.15
CA SER A 11 2.79 52.63 45.03
C SER A 11 1.94 51.39 45.33
N VAL A 12 0.80 51.32 44.67
CA VAL A 12 -0.10 50.15 44.65
C VAL A 12 0.54 49.12 43.74
N THR A 13 1.10 48.05 44.32
CA THR A 13 1.57 46.89 43.55
C THR A 13 0.38 46.03 43.16
N LEU A 14 -0.04 46.17 41.90
CA LEU A 14 -1.00 45.31 41.23
C LEU A 14 -0.35 43.93 41.00
N MET A 15 -0.77 42.91 41.76
CA MET A 15 -0.44 41.51 41.45
C MET A 15 -1.24 41.07 40.21
N LEU A 16 -0.62 41.13 39.03
CA LEU A 16 -1.10 40.41 37.86
C LEU A 16 -0.64 38.95 37.97
N PHE A 17 -1.60 38.04 38.15
CA PHE A 17 -1.43 36.62 37.87
C PHE A 17 -1.18 36.44 36.37
N VAL A 18 0.07 36.18 35.99
CA VAL A 18 0.36 35.59 34.67
C VAL A 18 0.35 34.08 34.85
N ALA A 19 -0.81 33.48 34.60
CA ALA A 19 -0.89 32.08 34.24
C ALA A 19 -0.21 31.94 32.87
N CYS A 20 1.07 31.55 32.87
CA CYS A 20 1.75 31.20 31.63
C CYS A 20 1.19 29.85 31.19
N SER A 21 0.22 29.93 30.28
CA SER A 21 -0.43 28.82 29.60
C SER A 21 0.58 27.86 28.98
N ASN A 22 0.29 26.57 29.13
CA ASN A 22 0.85 25.43 28.41
C ASN A 22 1.50 25.81 27.07
N GLN A 23 2.82 25.71 27.00
CA GLN A 23 3.46 25.36 25.75
C GLN A 23 3.13 23.90 25.47
N THR A 24 1.96 23.65 24.90
CA THR A 24 1.78 22.49 24.05
C THR A 24 2.66 22.77 22.83
N LEU A 25 3.91 22.31 22.90
CA LEU A 25 4.72 22.08 21.72
C LEU A 25 3.81 21.33 20.74
N THR A 26 3.38 22.01 19.69
CA THR A 26 2.75 21.40 18.53
C THR A 26 3.78 20.44 17.98
N LYS A 27 3.71 19.17 18.41
CA LYS A 27 4.36 18.06 17.73
C LYS A 27 3.74 18.10 16.34
N LYS A 28 4.47 18.72 15.40
CA LYS A 28 4.20 18.60 13.98
C LYS A 28 4.06 17.11 13.76
N SER A 29 2.84 16.65 13.49
CA SER A 29 2.52 15.24 13.28
C SER A 29 3.55 14.71 12.30
N GLU A 30 4.44 13.82 12.76
CA GLU A 30 5.36 13.14 11.85
C GLU A 30 4.47 12.40 10.83
N SER A 31 4.72 12.63 9.53
CA SER A 31 4.00 11.93 8.47
C SER A 31 4.11 10.43 8.73
N TYR A 32 2.98 9.74 8.71
CA TYR A 32 2.94 8.29 8.98
C TYR A 32 3.90 7.54 8.02
N PRO A 33 4.78 6.66 8.53
CA PRO A 33 5.87 6.07 7.75
C PRO A 33 5.38 4.85 6.95
N PHE A 34 4.47 5.06 6.01
CA PHE A 34 3.77 3.98 5.29
C PHE A 34 4.70 2.92 4.67
N GLN A 35 5.81 3.35 4.08
CA GLN A 35 6.70 2.41 3.37
C GLN A 35 7.51 1.58 4.36
N GLU A 36 7.93 2.17 5.47
CA GLU A 36 8.61 1.48 6.55
C GLU A 36 7.67 0.44 7.19
N GLU A 37 6.42 0.81 7.50
CA GLU A 37 5.41 -0.12 8.03
C GLU A 37 5.12 -1.28 7.07
N ILE A 38 5.01 -1.00 5.77
CA ILE A 38 4.85 -2.04 4.75
C ILE A 38 6.04 -3.01 4.78
N LEU A 39 7.28 -2.49 4.82
CA LEU A 39 8.48 -3.31 4.83
C LEU A 39 8.59 -4.14 6.11
N GLU A 40 8.30 -3.55 7.28
CA GLU A 40 8.25 -4.28 8.54
C GLU A 40 7.23 -5.41 8.50
N TYR A 41 6.04 -5.15 7.94
CA TYR A 41 4.99 -6.16 7.85
C TYR A 41 5.36 -7.33 6.93
N ILE A 42 5.85 -7.06 5.70
CA ILE A 42 6.17 -8.13 4.74
C ILE A 42 7.37 -8.99 5.15
N PHE A 43 8.24 -8.47 6.01
CA PHE A 43 9.38 -9.22 6.58
C PHE A 43 9.11 -9.75 7.99
N SER A 44 7.91 -9.55 8.52
CA SER A 44 7.50 -10.09 9.82
C SER A 44 7.36 -11.61 9.81
N ASP A 45 7.38 -12.22 11.00
CA ASP A 45 7.10 -13.64 11.20
C ASP A 45 5.69 -14.07 10.75
N SER A 46 4.78 -13.11 10.53
CA SER A 46 3.42 -13.41 10.05
C SER A 46 3.38 -13.74 8.56
N LEU A 47 4.39 -13.33 7.79
CA LEU A 47 4.45 -13.45 6.33
C LEU A 47 5.71 -14.19 5.86
N ARG A 48 6.10 -15.22 6.63
CA ARG A 48 7.32 -16.01 6.38
C ARG A 48 7.32 -16.68 5.02
N SER A 49 8.48 -16.64 4.36
CA SER A 49 8.76 -17.33 3.11
C SER A 49 9.24 -18.77 3.39
N ASP A 50 8.39 -19.57 4.04
CA ASP A 50 8.70 -20.96 4.42
C ASP A 50 7.71 -22.00 3.86
N GLY A 51 6.82 -21.56 2.94
CA GLY A 51 5.80 -22.43 2.34
C GLY A 51 4.55 -22.62 3.19
N THR A 52 4.45 -21.97 4.36
CA THR A 52 3.23 -21.99 5.20
C THR A 52 1.98 -21.50 4.45
N PHE A 53 2.17 -20.59 3.49
CA PHE A 53 1.11 -20.00 2.67
C PHE A 53 1.36 -20.31 1.19
N PRO A 54 0.96 -21.49 0.69
CA PRO A 54 1.28 -21.92 -0.66
C PRO A 54 0.63 -21.01 -1.71
N TYR A 55 1.22 -20.96 -2.91
CA TYR A 55 0.57 -20.28 -4.03
C TYR A 55 -0.65 -21.05 -4.52
N TYR A 56 -1.77 -20.34 -4.67
CA TYR A 56 -3.02 -20.87 -5.20
C TYR A 56 -3.78 -19.76 -5.93
N TRP A 57 -3.80 -19.86 -7.26
CA TRP A 57 -4.71 -19.07 -8.09
C TRP A 57 -5.94 -19.93 -8.42
N PRO A 58 -7.16 -19.52 -8.01
CA PRO A 58 -8.36 -20.26 -8.36
C PRO A 58 -8.52 -20.28 -9.88
N ARG A 59 -8.31 -21.45 -10.51
CA ARG A 59 -8.65 -21.65 -11.91
C ARG A 59 -10.17 -21.76 -11.97
N VAL A 60 -10.79 -20.80 -12.66
CA VAL A 60 -12.24 -20.65 -12.81
C VAL A 60 -12.95 -22.01 -12.89
N SER A 61 -13.67 -22.37 -11.83
CA SER A 61 -14.85 -23.22 -11.95
C SER A 61 -16.05 -22.36 -11.61
N LYS A 62 -17.11 -22.46 -12.41
CA LYS A 62 -18.42 -21.84 -12.14
C LYS A 62 -19.01 -22.27 -10.78
N ASP A 63 -18.43 -23.29 -10.14
CA ASP A 63 -18.96 -23.98 -8.97
C ASP A 63 -18.33 -23.56 -7.64
N THR A 64 -17.42 -22.58 -7.63
CA THR A 64 -16.91 -21.97 -6.38
C THR A 64 -17.22 -20.48 -6.37
N LEU A 65 -18.46 -20.16 -5.98
CA LEU A 65 -18.96 -18.81 -5.64
C LEU A 65 -18.26 -18.22 -4.39
N ASP A 66 -16.96 -18.43 -4.29
CA ASP A 66 -16.18 -18.18 -3.10
C ASP A 66 -15.64 -16.75 -3.10
N THR A 67 -16.58 -15.81 -3.11
CA THR A 67 -16.36 -14.36 -3.31
C THR A 67 -15.61 -13.69 -2.16
N LEU A 68 -15.49 -14.35 -1.01
CA LEU A 68 -14.77 -13.83 0.15
C LEU A 68 -13.29 -14.19 0.15
N HIS A 69 -12.83 -15.14 -0.66
CA HIS A 69 -11.46 -15.64 -0.53
C HIS A 69 -10.53 -14.96 -1.51
N LEU A 70 -10.06 -13.79 -1.11
CA LEU A 70 -9.24 -12.89 -1.91
C LEU A 70 -7.73 -13.23 -1.90
N GLY A 71 -7.36 -14.46 -1.53
CA GLY A 71 -5.96 -14.94 -1.55
C GLY A 71 -5.07 -14.34 -0.45
N THR A 72 -5.64 -14.05 0.72
CA THR A 72 -4.99 -13.45 1.90
C THR A 72 -4.53 -14.53 2.91
N THR A 73 -3.52 -14.23 3.72
CA THR A 73 -3.03 -15.12 4.78
C THR A 73 -3.81 -15.02 6.08
N THR A 74 -4.49 -13.90 6.29
CA THR A 74 -5.39 -13.64 7.42
C THR A 74 -6.75 -13.14 6.93
N ASN A 75 -7.73 -13.15 7.82
CA ASN A 75 -9.02 -12.53 7.55
C ASN A 75 -8.84 -11.01 7.51
N ILE A 76 -9.52 -10.35 6.58
CA ILE A 76 -9.66 -8.90 6.55
C ILE A 76 -11.10 -8.59 6.96
N ASP A 77 -11.24 -8.03 8.14
CA ASP A 77 -12.50 -7.53 8.70
C ASP A 77 -12.45 -6.01 8.72
N TYR A 78 -13.47 -5.34 8.19
CA TYR A 78 -13.56 -3.87 8.16
C TYR A 78 -14.92 -3.42 8.70
N LEU A 79 -14.91 -2.51 9.68
CA LEU A 79 -16.11 -2.04 10.39
C LEU A 79 -17.04 -3.20 10.85
N GLY A 80 -16.44 -4.26 11.36
CA GLY A 80 -17.16 -5.46 11.84
C GLY A 80 -17.69 -6.39 10.74
N THR A 81 -17.40 -6.11 9.46
CA THR A 81 -17.81 -6.94 8.32
C THR A 81 -16.61 -7.65 7.70
N ARG A 82 -16.77 -8.95 7.42
CA ARG A 82 -15.80 -9.74 6.67
C ARG A 82 -15.68 -9.27 5.22
N ILE A 83 -14.48 -8.83 4.83
CA ILE A 83 -14.12 -8.46 3.46
C ILE A 83 -13.38 -9.61 2.78
N SER A 84 -12.36 -10.19 3.44
CA SER A 84 -11.61 -11.34 2.93
C SER A 84 -11.49 -12.44 3.97
N ALA A 85 -11.73 -13.69 3.60
CA ALA A 85 -11.57 -14.86 4.43
C ALA A 85 -10.34 -15.70 4.01
N VAL A 86 -9.63 -16.27 4.98
CA VAL A 86 -8.56 -17.24 4.72
C VAL A 86 -9.15 -18.52 4.15
N ARG A 87 -8.58 -19.00 3.04
CA ARG A 87 -8.96 -20.32 2.48
C ARG A 87 -8.53 -21.46 3.39
N GLU A 88 -9.28 -22.56 3.37
CA GLU A 88 -8.92 -23.78 4.11
C GLU A 88 -7.52 -24.30 3.74
N ASN A 89 -7.17 -24.23 2.44
CA ASN A 89 -5.84 -24.62 1.95
C ASN A 89 -4.74 -23.56 2.22
N ARG A 90 -5.10 -22.43 2.87
CA ARG A 90 -4.23 -21.27 3.13
C ARG A 90 -3.56 -20.71 1.87
N GLY A 91 -4.17 -20.96 0.71
CA GLY A 91 -3.65 -20.60 -0.59
C GLY A 91 -3.69 -19.09 -0.81
N THR A 92 -2.57 -18.55 -1.30
CA THR A 92 -2.38 -17.12 -1.57
C THR A 92 -2.10 -16.86 -3.04
N HIS A 93 -2.29 -15.62 -3.46
CA HIS A 93 -1.80 -15.17 -4.76
C HIS A 93 -1.37 -13.70 -4.69
N CYS A 94 -0.55 -13.29 -5.66
CA CYS A 94 0.08 -11.97 -5.75
C CYS A 94 -0.82 -10.80 -5.36
N VAL A 95 -1.95 -10.61 -6.03
CA VAL A 95 -2.86 -9.47 -5.80
C VAL A 95 -3.56 -9.51 -4.44
N GLY A 96 -3.68 -10.69 -3.84
CA GLY A 96 -4.35 -10.92 -2.57
C GLY A 96 -3.46 -10.55 -1.40
N VAL A 97 -2.21 -10.98 -1.45
CA VAL A 97 -1.23 -10.63 -0.41
C VAL A 97 -0.86 -9.15 -0.46
N THR A 98 -0.80 -8.52 -1.64
CA THR A 98 -0.61 -7.06 -1.72
C THR A 98 -1.83 -6.29 -1.21
N TRP A 99 -3.05 -6.78 -1.48
CA TRP A 99 -4.26 -6.20 -0.91
C TRP A 99 -4.27 -6.27 0.62
N GLN A 100 -3.87 -7.41 1.19
CA GLN A 100 -3.75 -7.56 2.64
C GLN A 100 -2.76 -6.56 3.22
N VAL A 101 -1.57 -6.42 2.63
CA VAL A 101 -0.56 -5.44 3.07
C VAL A 101 -1.16 -4.04 3.09
N CYS A 102 -1.82 -3.63 2.00
CA CYS A 102 -2.49 -2.32 1.92
C CYS A 102 -3.54 -2.12 3.02
N MET A 103 -4.46 -3.08 3.20
CA MET A 103 -5.54 -2.98 4.17
C MET A 103 -5.04 -3.02 5.62
N THR A 104 -4.03 -3.84 5.92
CA THR A 104 -3.40 -3.86 7.25
C THR A 104 -2.79 -2.49 7.55
N THR A 105 -1.93 -1.97 6.68
CA THR A 105 -1.26 -0.68 6.91
C THR A 105 -2.24 0.48 6.99
N LEU A 106 -3.30 0.51 6.16
CA LEU A 106 -4.32 1.56 6.20
C LEU A 106 -5.17 1.52 7.48
N GLN A 107 -5.54 0.33 7.95
CA GLN A 107 -6.32 0.21 9.20
C GLN A 107 -5.48 0.55 10.43
N GLU A 108 -4.20 0.18 10.44
CA GLU A 108 -3.25 0.61 11.47
C GLU A 108 -3.11 2.12 11.48
N TRP A 109 -2.88 2.73 10.32
CA TRP A 109 -2.84 4.18 10.16
C TRP A 109 -4.13 4.86 10.69
N ALA A 110 -5.30 4.38 10.29
CA ALA A 110 -6.58 4.90 10.79
C ALA A 110 -6.67 4.80 12.33
N GLY A 111 -6.27 3.66 12.89
CA GLY A 111 -6.20 3.46 14.34
C GLY A 111 -5.26 4.44 15.04
N HIS A 112 -4.11 4.75 14.44
CA HIS A 112 -3.19 5.79 14.94
C HIS A 112 -3.79 7.20 14.90
N GLN A 113 -4.75 7.46 14.01
CA GLN A 113 -5.54 8.69 13.98
C GLN A 113 -6.74 8.66 14.95
N GLY A 114 -6.94 7.56 15.70
CA GLY A 114 -8.11 7.36 16.55
C GLY A 114 -9.41 7.08 15.77
N GLN A 115 -9.29 6.63 14.52
CA GLN A 115 -10.40 6.30 13.63
C GLN A 115 -10.54 4.79 13.46
N ASN A 116 -11.78 4.32 13.34
CA ASN A 116 -12.07 2.91 13.02
C ASN A 116 -12.25 2.68 11.51
N ALA A 117 -12.36 3.76 10.74
CA ALA A 117 -12.55 3.75 9.30
C ALA A 117 -11.33 4.40 8.62
N ILE A 118 -11.01 3.94 7.42
CA ILE A 118 -10.04 4.60 6.55
C ILE A 118 -10.76 5.79 5.92
N TYR A 119 -10.46 6.99 6.41
CA TYR A 119 -11.30 8.18 6.16
C TYR A 119 -12.78 7.89 6.48
N GLU A 120 -13.70 8.19 5.58
CA GLU A 120 -15.13 7.86 5.69
C GLU A 120 -15.54 6.68 4.80
N MET A 121 -14.58 5.84 4.36
CA MET A 121 -14.89 4.68 3.53
C MET A 121 -15.83 3.73 4.27
N THR A 122 -16.97 3.44 3.62
CA THR A 122 -17.91 2.41 4.06
C THR A 122 -17.38 1.01 3.72
N VAL A 123 -18.06 -0.03 4.22
CA VAL A 123 -17.81 -1.42 3.81
C VAL A 123 -17.92 -1.58 2.29
N ASP A 124 -18.89 -0.93 1.67
CA ASP A 124 -19.09 -1.02 0.22
C ASP A 124 -17.99 -0.26 -0.56
N ASP A 125 -17.46 0.83 0.00
CA ASP A 125 -16.31 1.51 -0.59
C ASP A 125 -15.05 0.64 -0.54
N VAL A 126 -14.81 -0.08 0.56
CA VAL A 126 -13.70 -1.04 0.65
C VAL A 126 -13.87 -2.20 -0.34
N ARG A 127 -15.10 -2.68 -0.56
CA ARG A 127 -15.37 -3.71 -1.59
C ARG A 127 -15.11 -3.21 -3.00
N ARG A 128 -15.54 -1.98 -3.32
CA ARG A 128 -15.25 -1.36 -4.62
C ARG A 128 -13.77 -1.02 -4.79
N PHE A 129 -13.08 -0.67 -3.70
CA PHE A 129 -11.63 -0.50 -3.68
C PHE A 129 -10.93 -1.83 -4.00
N ALA A 130 -11.38 -2.94 -3.40
CA ALA A 130 -10.91 -4.28 -3.74
C ALA A 130 -11.19 -4.64 -5.20
N ASP A 131 -12.40 -4.42 -5.71
CA ASP A 131 -12.74 -4.71 -7.11
C ASP A 131 -11.78 -4.00 -8.09
N LYS A 132 -11.39 -2.75 -7.81
CA LYS A 132 -10.37 -2.02 -8.60
C LYS A 132 -8.96 -2.58 -8.40
N TRP A 133 -8.58 -2.89 -7.17
CA TRP A 133 -7.27 -3.47 -6.85
C TRP A 133 -7.05 -4.80 -7.59
N PHE A 134 -8.09 -5.60 -7.71
CA PHE A 134 -8.08 -6.92 -8.35
C PHE A 134 -8.30 -6.88 -9.87
N ILE A 135 -8.47 -5.69 -10.46
CA ILE A 135 -8.75 -5.52 -11.89
C ILE A 135 -9.96 -6.38 -12.30
N LYS A 136 -11.03 -6.32 -11.49
CA LYS A 136 -12.25 -7.05 -11.80
C LYS A 136 -12.91 -6.40 -13.01
N LEU A 137 -12.98 -7.16 -14.10
CA LEU A 137 -13.61 -6.71 -15.33
C LEU A 137 -15.13 -6.74 -15.18
N GLU A 138 -15.78 -5.64 -15.53
CA GLU A 138 -17.25 -5.55 -15.60
C GLU A 138 -17.79 -6.23 -16.86
N ASP A 139 -16.97 -6.32 -17.92
CA ASP A 139 -17.36 -6.86 -19.23
C ASP A 139 -16.71 -8.22 -19.57
N ALA A 140 -17.43 -9.01 -20.36
CA ALA A 140 -17.01 -10.35 -20.80
C ALA A 140 -15.81 -10.37 -21.78
N ASN A 141 -15.28 -9.20 -22.17
CA ASN A 141 -14.19 -9.08 -23.15
C ASN A 141 -12.82 -9.54 -22.60
N GLY A 142 -12.74 -9.87 -21.30
CA GLY A 142 -11.57 -10.49 -20.70
C GLY A 142 -10.34 -9.58 -20.65
N LEU A 143 -9.22 -10.13 -20.15
CA LEU A 143 -7.95 -9.40 -19.95
C LEU A 143 -7.40 -8.79 -21.26
N ALA A 144 -7.81 -9.29 -22.43
CA ALA A 144 -7.40 -8.78 -23.74
C ALA A 144 -7.96 -7.38 -24.08
N SER A 145 -8.98 -6.92 -23.34
CA SER A 145 -9.55 -5.58 -23.48
C SER A 145 -9.05 -4.59 -22.43
N LEU A 146 -8.14 -5.02 -21.55
CA LEU A 146 -7.60 -4.15 -20.52
C LEU A 146 -6.82 -2.99 -21.14
N SER A 147 -7.12 -1.81 -20.63
CA SER A 147 -6.43 -0.57 -20.98
C SER A 147 -6.10 0.20 -19.72
N THR A 148 -5.32 1.26 -19.85
CA THR A 148 -5.15 2.22 -18.77
C THR A 148 -6.44 3.04 -18.59
N PRO A 149 -6.88 3.30 -17.35
CA PRO A 149 -6.13 3.06 -16.11
C PRO A 149 -6.36 1.68 -15.44
N GLU A 150 -7.30 0.85 -15.92
CA GLU A 150 -7.70 -0.40 -15.25
C GLU A 150 -6.54 -1.38 -15.09
N GLU A 151 -5.69 -1.53 -16.11
CA GLU A 151 -4.55 -2.44 -16.06
C GLU A 151 -3.46 -2.06 -15.04
N MET A 152 -3.56 -0.87 -14.44
CA MET A 152 -2.67 -0.39 -13.40
C MET A 152 -3.01 -0.97 -12.01
N GLY A 153 -4.16 -1.64 -11.86
CA GLY A 153 -4.56 -2.38 -10.64
C GLY A 153 -4.45 -1.55 -9.37
N ALA A 154 -3.59 -1.99 -8.44
CA ALA A 154 -3.34 -1.32 -7.17
C ALA A 154 -3.07 0.19 -7.32
N VAL A 155 -2.34 0.61 -8.36
CA VAL A 155 -2.00 2.02 -8.59
C VAL A 155 -3.25 2.85 -8.93
N HIS A 156 -4.13 2.31 -9.79
CA HIS A 156 -5.40 2.95 -10.11
C HIS A 156 -6.30 3.01 -8.87
N ALA A 157 -6.38 1.91 -8.12
CA ALA A 157 -7.18 1.82 -6.91
C ALA A 157 -6.73 2.86 -5.86
N LEU A 158 -5.43 2.97 -5.57
CA LEU A 158 -4.90 3.96 -4.62
C LEU A 158 -5.24 5.40 -5.03
N THR A 159 -5.07 5.70 -6.32
CA THR A 159 -5.25 7.06 -6.84
C THR A 159 -6.73 7.48 -6.81
N VAL A 160 -7.65 6.59 -7.22
CA VAL A 160 -9.10 6.89 -7.25
C VAL A 160 -9.66 7.13 -5.85
N TYR A 161 -9.15 6.43 -4.84
CA TYR A 161 -9.62 6.57 -3.46
C TYR A 161 -8.86 7.63 -2.64
N GLY A 162 -7.89 8.33 -3.23
CA GLY A 162 -7.07 9.33 -2.50
C GLY A 162 -6.23 8.71 -1.38
N LEU A 163 -5.87 7.42 -1.52
CA LEU A 163 -5.06 6.67 -0.56
C LEU A 163 -3.58 6.67 -0.94
N GLY A 164 -3.25 7.20 -2.10
CA GLY A 164 -1.90 7.25 -2.62
C GLY A 164 -1.86 7.88 -3.99
N ARG A 165 -0.70 7.76 -4.62
CA ARG A 165 -0.44 8.36 -5.94
C ARG A 165 0.38 7.43 -6.81
N GLN A 166 0.24 7.61 -8.12
CA GLN A 166 1.19 7.05 -9.07
C GLN A 166 2.57 7.69 -8.88
N VAL A 167 3.61 6.87 -9.03
CA VAL A 167 5.02 7.27 -8.97
C VAL A 167 5.67 7.01 -10.32
N ALA A 168 6.60 7.89 -10.71
CA ALA A 168 7.39 7.69 -11.92
C ALA A 168 8.25 6.42 -11.79
N PHE A 169 8.55 5.76 -12.91
CA PHE A 169 9.31 4.52 -12.92
C PHE A 169 10.63 4.67 -12.14
N GLU A 170 11.44 5.65 -12.45
CA GLU A 170 12.76 5.85 -11.84
C GLU A 170 12.69 6.24 -10.35
N GLU A 171 11.52 6.67 -9.87
CA GLU A 171 11.28 7.13 -8.49
C GLU A 171 10.72 6.04 -7.55
N ALA A 172 10.53 4.82 -8.05
CA ALA A 172 10.08 3.71 -7.23
C ALA A 172 11.04 3.47 -6.05
N ARG A 173 10.48 3.22 -4.87
CA ARG A 173 11.24 2.97 -3.65
C ARG A 173 10.70 1.73 -2.92
N PRO A 174 11.52 1.11 -2.05
CA PRO A 174 11.07 -0.04 -1.26
C PRO A 174 9.72 0.24 -0.57
N GLY A 175 8.79 -0.70 -0.67
CA GLY A 175 7.44 -0.57 -0.08
C GLY A 175 6.39 0.02 -1.02
N ASP A 176 6.76 0.47 -2.22
CA ASP A 176 5.77 0.86 -3.24
C ASP A 176 5.04 -0.38 -3.80
N PHE A 177 3.74 -0.22 -4.09
CA PHE A 177 2.94 -1.24 -4.75
C PHE A 177 3.17 -1.20 -6.26
N VAL A 178 3.39 -2.37 -6.86
CA VAL A 178 3.65 -2.50 -8.29
C VAL A 178 2.63 -3.42 -8.93
N GLN A 179 2.07 -2.96 -10.05
CA GLN A 179 1.35 -3.79 -11.01
C GLN A 179 2.17 -3.82 -12.30
N PHE A 180 2.53 -5.01 -12.78
CA PHE A 180 3.24 -5.14 -14.05
C PHE A 180 2.65 -6.23 -14.94
N TRP A 181 2.97 -6.15 -16.22
CA TRP A 181 2.57 -7.10 -17.25
C TRP A 181 3.79 -7.61 -18.00
N ARG A 182 3.79 -8.90 -18.32
CA ARG A 182 4.82 -9.54 -19.15
C ARG A 182 4.45 -9.47 -20.62
N THR A 183 5.40 -9.80 -21.48
CA THR A 183 5.23 -9.92 -22.94
C THR A 183 4.20 -10.98 -23.35
N ASP A 184 3.94 -11.97 -22.49
CA ASP A 184 2.91 -13.00 -22.67
C ASP A 184 1.52 -12.58 -22.11
N ASP A 185 1.33 -11.29 -21.82
CA ASP A 185 0.13 -10.70 -21.21
C ASP A 185 -0.23 -11.24 -19.81
N SER A 186 0.69 -11.97 -19.14
CA SER A 186 0.50 -12.33 -17.74
C SER A 186 0.77 -11.13 -16.83
N GLY A 187 -0.23 -10.78 -16.00
CA GLY A 187 -0.14 -9.73 -14.98
C GLY A 187 0.40 -10.23 -13.64
N HIS A 188 1.00 -9.34 -12.86
CA HIS A 188 1.44 -9.63 -11.49
C HIS A 188 1.39 -8.38 -10.60
N SER A 189 1.08 -8.58 -9.32
CA SER A 189 1.01 -7.53 -8.30
C SER A 189 2.01 -7.84 -7.18
N CYS A 190 2.85 -6.89 -6.81
CA CYS A 190 3.92 -7.10 -5.84
C CYS A 190 4.29 -5.82 -5.07
N ILE A 191 5.17 -5.96 -4.08
CA ILE A 191 5.79 -4.86 -3.35
C ILE A 191 7.22 -4.69 -3.87
N PHE A 192 7.54 -3.50 -4.38
CA PHE A 192 8.88 -3.18 -4.87
C PHE A 192 9.90 -3.20 -3.73
N LEU A 193 11.09 -3.75 -3.99
CA LEU A 193 12.21 -3.72 -3.05
C LEU A 193 13.38 -2.90 -3.59
N ASN A 194 13.90 -3.21 -4.78
CA ASN A 194 15.00 -2.45 -5.36
C ASN A 194 15.12 -2.67 -6.87
N TRP A 195 15.75 -1.71 -7.54
CA TRP A 195 16.17 -1.84 -8.93
C TRP A 195 17.35 -2.83 -9.07
N VAL A 196 17.41 -3.49 -10.22
CA VAL A 196 18.56 -4.24 -10.70
C VAL A 196 19.17 -3.44 -11.85
N TYR A 197 20.47 -3.15 -11.72
CA TYR A 197 21.23 -2.37 -12.69
C TYR A 197 22.24 -3.26 -13.42
N ASP A 198 22.53 -2.95 -14.68
CA ASP A 198 23.63 -3.54 -15.41
C ASP A 198 24.97 -2.84 -15.14
N GLY A 199 26.03 -3.26 -15.84
CA GLY A 199 27.36 -2.68 -15.71
C GLY A 199 27.49 -1.25 -16.25
N ALA A 200 26.53 -0.76 -17.03
CA ALA A 200 26.46 0.62 -17.51
C ALA A 200 25.65 1.53 -16.57
N GLY A 201 25.00 0.97 -15.56
CA GLY A 201 24.13 1.69 -14.62
C GLY A 201 22.68 1.82 -15.11
N GLU A 202 22.28 1.06 -16.13
CA GLU A 202 20.91 1.06 -16.64
C GLU A 202 20.01 0.11 -15.84
N ILE A 203 18.77 0.51 -15.62
CA ILE A 203 17.77 -0.34 -14.96
C ILE A 203 17.36 -1.47 -15.92
N VAL A 204 17.71 -2.70 -15.58
CA VAL A 204 17.44 -3.91 -16.37
C VAL A 204 16.42 -4.85 -15.73
N GLY A 205 16.10 -4.64 -14.45
CA GLY A 205 15.12 -5.44 -13.74
C GLY A 205 14.82 -4.86 -12.37
N PHE A 206 14.07 -5.60 -11.57
CA PHE A 206 13.70 -5.22 -10.21
C PHE A 206 13.52 -6.45 -9.33
N ARG A 207 13.82 -6.29 -8.05
CA ARG A 207 13.51 -7.26 -7.01
C ARG A 207 12.24 -6.82 -6.29
N TYR A 208 11.39 -7.78 -5.96
CA TYR A 208 10.13 -7.54 -5.30
C TYR A 208 9.81 -8.62 -4.26
N TRP A 209 8.81 -8.33 -3.42
CA TRP A 209 8.13 -9.29 -2.55
C TRP A 209 6.71 -9.54 -3.07
N GLY A 210 6.23 -10.77 -3.02
CA GLY A 210 4.88 -11.12 -3.47
C GLY A 210 4.56 -12.60 -3.26
N SER A 211 3.53 -13.08 -3.97
CA SER A 211 3.16 -14.50 -3.98
C SER A 211 3.05 -15.08 -5.38
N GLN A 212 3.82 -16.13 -5.66
CA GLN A 212 3.86 -16.85 -6.95
C GLN A 212 4.36 -18.30 -6.79
N PRO A 213 4.20 -19.15 -7.82
CA PRO A 213 4.70 -20.52 -7.76
C PRO A 213 6.20 -20.63 -7.43
N GLN A 214 7.02 -19.77 -8.01
CA GLN A 214 8.49 -19.78 -7.89
C GLN A 214 8.97 -19.41 -6.49
N THR A 215 8.17 -18.67 -5.73
CA THR A 215 8.45 -18.29 -4.34
C THR A 215 7.86 -19.29 -3.33
N ASN A 216 7.34 -20.43 -3.80
CA ASN A 216 6.64 -21.42 -2.97
C ASN A 216 5.49 -20.79 -2.15
N GLY A 217 4.71 -19.90 -2.78
CA GLY A 217 3.77 -19.04 -2.06
C GLY A 217 4.38 -17.66 -1.85
N ILE A 218 4.54 -17.20 -0.62
CA ILE A 218 5.07 -15.87 -0.30
C ILE A 218 6.59 -15.85 -0.32
N GLY A 219 7.19 -14.84 -0.95
CA GLY A 219 8.63 -14.62 -0.91
C GLY A 219 9.11 -13.47 -1.80
N THR A 220 10.43 -13.39 -1.95
CA THR A 220 11.05 -12.43 -2.86
C THR A 220 11.48 -13.07 -4.16
N ASP A 221 11.35 -12.36 -5.27
CA ASP A 221 11.91 -12.77 -6.56
C ASP A 221 12.45 -11.56 -7.34
N THR A 222 13.08 -11.82 -8.47
CA THR A 222 13.64 -10.83 -9.39
C THR A 222 13.08 -11.05 -10.80
N GLU A 223 12.62 -9.98 -11.41
CA GLU A 223 12.12 -9.97 -12.80
C GLU A 223 12.93 -8.97 -13.63
N TYR A 224 13.07 -9.28 -14.91
CA TYR A 224 13.87 -8.48 -15.85
C TYR A 224 12.97 -7.89 -16.93
N PHE A 225 13.32 -6.66 -17.34
CA PHE A 225 12.64 -6.01 -18.44
C PHE A 225 13.11 -6.59 -19.77
N VAL A 226 12.24 -6.52 -20.77
CA VAL A 226 12.64 -6.69 -22.17
C VAL A 226 13.79 -5.72 -22.45
N ALA A 227 15.00 -6.24 -22.69
CA ALA A 227 16.07 -5.44 -23.27
C ALA A 227 15.52 -4.83 -24.55
N LEU A 228 15.75 -3.53 -24.80
CA LEU A 228 15.17 -2.80 -25.93
C LEU A 228 15.62 -3.28 -27.33
N LEU A 229 16.15 -4.49 -27.45
CA LEU A 229 16.56 -5.15 -28.68
C LEU A 229 16.01 -6.59 -28.66
N GLU A 230 14.90 -6.77 -29.38
CA GLU A 230 14.35 -8.06 -29.84
C GLU A 230 14.33 -9.19 -28.80
N ALA A 231 13.48 -9.07 -27.78
CA ALA A 231 13.09 -10.25 -27.00
C ALA A 231 12.22 -11.16 -27.87
N GLU A 232 12.65 -12.41 -28.03
CA GLU A 232 11.81 -13.48 -28.58
C GLU A 232 10.50 -13.57 -27.78
N PRO A 233 9.31 -13.69 -28.43
CA PRO A 233 8.01 -13.77 -27.76
C PRO A 233 7.90 -14.88 -26.70
N ALA A 234 8.79 -15.86 -26.71
CA ALA A 234 8.84 -16.97 -25.77
C ALA A 234 9.44 -16.61 -24.39
N GLN A 235 10.08 -15.45 -24.23
CA GLN A 235 10.65 -15.04 -22.94
C GLN A 235 9.61 -14.29 -22.10
N ARG A 236 9.33 -14.79 -20.89
CA ARG A 236 8.46 -14.17 -19.87
C ARG A 236 9.11 -12.95 -19.23
N LEU A 237 9.39 -11.93 -20.04
CA LEU A 237 10.01 -10.69 -19.59
C LEU A 237 8.95 -9.63 -19.30
N VAL A 238 9.28 -8.71 -18.42
CA VAL A 238 8.39 -7.60 -18.06
C VAL A 238 8.39 -6.55 -19.17
N ASN A 239 7.20 -6.16 -19.61
CA ASN A 239 7.02 -5.03 -20.52
C ASN A 239 7.15 -3.73 -19.73
N ARG A 240 8.28 -3.03 -19.89
CA ARG A 240 8.56 -1.77 -19.16
C ARG A 240 7.46 -0.70 -19.35
N LYS A 241 6.74 -0.70 -20.48
CA LYS A 241 5.64 0.25 -20.73
C LYS A 241 4.37 -0.07 -19.91
N ARG A 242 4.25 -1.30 -19.42
CA ARG A 242 3.14 -1.78 -18.60
C ARG A 242 3.65 -2.15 -17.20
N PHE A 243 4.50 -1.28 -16.64
CA PHE A 243 5.02 -1.36 -15.28
C PHE A 243 4.54 -0.12 -14.53
N TYR A 244 3.69 -0.32 -13.54
CA TYR A 244 3.00 0.75 -12.83
C TYR A 244 3.38 0.73 -11.36
N VAL A 245 3.73 1.90 -10.82
CA VAL A 245 4.14 2.08 -9.43
C VAL A 245 3.16 2.99 -8.71
N GLY A 246 2.67 2.53 -7.56
CA GLY A 246 1.77 3.26 -6.68
C GLY A 246 2.36 3.36 -5.29
N ARG A 247 2.41 4.57 -4.74
CA ARG A 247 2.87 4.82 -3.39
C ARG A 247 1.69 5.08 -2.48
N LEU A 248 1.56 4.26 -1.44
CA LEU A 248 0.61 4.49 -0.36
C LEU A 248 1.02 5.75 0.39
N ALA A 249 0.16 6.74 0.31
CA ALA A 249 0.32 8.05 0.93
C ALA A 249 -1.08 8.68 0.93
N PRO A 250 -1.95 8.30 1.89
CA PRO A 250 -3.22 8.96 2.09
C PRO A 250 -2.97 10.45 2.28
N GLU A 251 -3.30 11.21 1.25
CA GLU A 251 -3.24 12.65 1.18
C GLU A 251 -4.67 13.11 1.00
N ARG A 252 -5.23 13.75 2.04
CA ARG A 252 -6.42 14.58 1.88
C ARG A 252 -6.10 16.00 2.31
N ASP A 253 -6.46 16.92 1.44
CA ASP A 253 -6.50 18.36 1.70
C ASP A 253 -7.44 18.70 2.88
#